data_AF-A0A7V6D4T7-F1
#
_entry.id   AF-A0A7V6D4T7-F1
#
_cell.length_a   1.000
_cell.length_b   1.000
_cell.length_c   1.000
_cell.angle_alpha   90.00
_cell.angle_beta   90.00
_cell.angle_gamma   90.00
#
_symmetry.space_group_name_H-M   'P 1'
#
loop_
_entity.id
_entity.type
_entity.pdbx_description
1 polymer ?
#
loop_
_entity_poly.entity_id
_entity_poly.type
_entity_poly.pdbx_seq_one_letter_code
_entity_poly.pdbx_strand_id
1 'polypeptide(L)'
;MLRFIRPAAACCMLLGLAAAFPIAVLASDGTPSGWPAAHLQAAFLGLLAPLALVLLAVGATPPDEASEVVATALGALAVGIVAYVACGFAFEFGGLGLRVAWPGLAGLVAEWSPLDPTLGLGWGAIGLQG
;
A
#
# COMPACT_ATOMS: atom_id res chain seq x y z
N MET A 1 25.62 22.04 -8.03
CA MET A 1 24.17 21.90 -8.35
C MET A 1 23.56 20.54 -7.95
N LEU A 2 24.29 19.42 -8.03
CA LEU A 2 23.78 18.08 -7.68
C LEU A 2 23.42 17.84 -6.19
N ARG A 3 23.82 18.74 -5.28
CA ARG A 3 23.64 18.58 -3.82
C ARG A 3 22.23 18.95 -3.32
N PHE A 4 21.46 19.72 -4.11
CA PHE A 4 20.10 20.17 -3.78
C PHE A 4 18.99 19.28 -4.35
N ILE A 5 19.31 18.39 -5.28
CA ILE A 5 18.32 17.52 -5.96
C ILE A 5 17.89 16.35 -5.06
N ARG A 6 18.78 15.88 -4.17
CA ARG A 6 18.53 14.76 -3.25
C ARG A 6 17.42 15.02 -2.20
N PRO A 7 17.36 16.18 -1.51
CA PRO A 7 16.29 16.45 -0.56
C PRO A 7 14.93 16.70 -1.24
N ALA A 8 14.93 17.32 -2.42
CA ALA A 8 13.70 17.53 -3.20
C ALA A 8 13.11 16.19 -3.66
N ALA A 9 13.95 15.27 -4.16
CA ALA A 9 13.52 13.94 -4.54
C ALA A 9 12.97 13.13 -3.35
N ALA A 10 13.63 13.17 -2.20
CA ALA A 10 13.14 12.53 -0.97
C ALA A 10 11.81 13.12 -0.51
N CYS A 11 11.63 14.44 -0.61
CA CYS A 11 10.38 15.11 -0.26
C CYS A 11 9.24 14.74 -1.22
N CYS A 12 9.50 14.68 -2.53
CA CYS A 12 8.54 14.20 -3.53
C CYS A 12 8.16 12.73 -3.31
N MET A 13 9.12 11.89 -2.92
CA MET A 13 8.92 10.47 -2.64
C MET A 13 8.08 10.26 -1.38
N LEU A 14 8.33 11.03 -0.32
CA LEU A 14 7.52 11.04 0.91
C LEU A 14 6.11 11.60 0.68
N LEU A 15 5.96 12.63 -0.16
CA LEU A 15 4.66 13.17 -0.58
C LEU A 15 3.86 12.16 -1.42
N GLY A 16 4.51 11.45 -2.34
CA GLY A 16 3.89 10.37 -3.11
C GLY A 16 3.44 9.20 -2.24
N LEU A 17 4.23 8.88 -1.21
CA LEU A 17 3.91 7.89 -0.18
C LEU A 17 2.68 8.28 0.64
N ALA A 18 2.61 9.54 1.08
CA ALA A 18 1.46 10.07 1.80
C ALA A 18 0.20 10.12 0.90
N ALA A 19 0.36 10.35 -0.41
CA ALA A 19 -0.72 10.36 -1.39
C ALA A 19 -1.23 8.96 -1.77
N ALA A 20 -0.47 7.89 -1.52
CA ALA A 20 -0.91 6.50 -1.71
C ALA A 20 -1.76 5.98 -0.53
N PHE A 21 -1.68 6.63 0.64
CA PHE A 21 -2.41 6.23 1.85
C PHE A 21 -3.94 6.42 1.86
N PRO A 22 -4.59 7.27 1.03
CA PRO A 22 -6.04 7.35 0.99
C PRO A 22 -6.66 6.43 -0.08
N ILE A 23 -5.93 5.55 -0.77
CA ILE A 23 -6.53 4.72 -1.83
C ILE A 23 -7.62 3.79 -1.26
N ALA A 24 -7.49 3.34 0.00
CA ALA A 24 -8.52 2.55 0.68
C ALA A 24 -9.83 3.32 0.96
N VAL A 25 -9.83 4.66 0.82
CA VAL A 25 -10.99 5.52 1.07
C VAL A 25 -11.94 5.58 -0.13
N LEU A 26 -11.45 5.26 -1.33
CA LEU A 26 -12.25 5.32 -2.55
C LEU A 26 -13.27 4.18 -2.68
N ALA A 27 -13.23 3.17 -1.81
CA ALA A 27 -14.08 1.98 -1.92
C ALA A 27 -15.31 1.96 -1.00
N SER A 28 -15.48 2.91 -0.06
CA SER A 28 -16.58 2.87 0.92
C SER A 28 -17.64 3.94 0.68
N ASP A 29 -18.90 3.54 0.55
CA ASP A 29 -20.07 4.45 0.46
C ASP A 29 -20.43 5.17 1.79
N GLY A 30 -19.58 5.07 2.82
CA GLY A 30 -19.80 5.74 4.10
C GLY A 30 -18.58 5.70 5.01
N THR A 31 -18.42 6.74 5.83
CA THR A 31 -17.30 6.88 6.77
C THR A 31 -17.45 5.89 7.95
N PRO A 32 -16.50 4.96 8.17
CA PRO A 32 -16.53 4.12 9.37
C PRO A 32 -16.48 4.97 10.65
N SER A 33 -17.15 4.53 11.72
CA SER A 33 -17.09 5.23 13.01
C SER A 33 -15.65 5.25 13.55
N GLY A 34 -15.12 6.44 13.89
CA GLY A 34 -13.72 6.63 14.32
C GLY A 34 -12.73 6.96 13.18
N TRP A 35 -13.21 7.00 11.95
CA TRP A 35 -12.47 7.54 10.80
C TRP A 35 -12.51 9.09 10.82
N PRO A 36 -11.42 9.81 10.52
CA PRO A 36 -10.12 9.33 10.04
C PRO A 36 -9.00 9.28 11.09
N ALA A 37 -9.17 9.87 12.27
CA ALA A 37 -8.04 10.23 13.14
C ALA A 37 -7.23 9.02 13.67
N ALA A 38 -7.89 7.99 14.21
CA ALA A 38 -7.20 6.83 14.79
C ALA A 38 -6.49 5.97 13.72
N HIS A 39 -7.11 5.83 12.55
CA HIS A 39 -6.55 5.08 11.44
C HIS A 39 -5.36 5.78 10.80
N LEU A 40 -5.42 7.11 10.65
CA LEU A 40 -4.29 7.91 10.17
C LEU A 40 -3.11 7.86 11.15
N GLN A 41 -3.36 7.87 12.45
CA GLN A 41 -2.32 7.69 13.46
C GLN A 41 -1.65 6.30 13.37
N ALA A 42 -2.45 5.23 13.29
CA ALA A 42 -1.93 3.88 13.14
C ALA A 42 -1.11 3.69 11.85
N ALA A 43 -1.62 4.24 10.73
CA ALA A 43 -0.92 4.29 9.45
C ALA A 43 0.43 5.01 9.55
N PHE A 44 0.44 6.20 10.16
CA PHE A 44 1.65 6.98 10.38
C PHE A 44 2.67 6.24 11.25
N LEU A 45 2.22 5.62 12.35
CA LEU A 45 3.07 4.79 13.20
C LEU A 45 3.61 3.56 12.44
N GLY A 46 2.81 2.96 11.56
CA GLY A 46 3.24 1.87 10.69
C GLY A 46 4.37 2.28 9.74
N LEU A 47 4.33 3.51 9.20
CA LEU A 47 5.40 4.08 8.38
C LEU A 47 6.70 4.35 9.14
N LEU A 48 6.65 4.49 10.48
CA LEU A 48 7.87 4.62 11.28
C LEU A 48 8.65 3.30 11.36
N ALA A 49 8.01 2.15 11.19
CA ALA A 49 8.68 0.86 11.23
C ALA A 49 9.75 0.69 10.13
N PRO A 50 9.47 0.89 8.83
CA PRO A 50 10.51 0.83 7.80
C PRO A 50 11.55 1.94 7.99
N LEU A 51 11.16 3.13 8.43
CA LEU A 51 12.11 4.21 8.73
C LEU A 51 13.10 3.81 9.85
N ALA A 52 12.61 3.18 10.91
CA ALA A 52 13.45 2.67 11.99
C ALA A 52 14.44 1.61 11.50
N LEU A 53 14.02 0.73 10.58
CA LEU A 53 14.92 -0.25 9.94
C LEU A 53 15.99 0.42 9.08
N VAL A 54 15.65 1.46 8.32
CA VAL A 54 16.63 2.24 7.55
C VAL A 54 17.65 2.89 8.49
N LEU A 55 17.19 3.56 9.55
CA LEU A 55 18.07 4.19 10.53
C LEU A 55 18.97 3.18 11.24
N LEU A 56 18.43 2.01 11.58
CA LEU A 56 19.18 0.91 12.19
C LEU A 56 20.27 0.39 11.25
N ALA A 57 19.94 0.16 9.97
CA ALA A 57 20.89 -0.30 8.97
C ALA A 57 22.02 0.73 8.76
N VAL A 58 21.66 2.01 8.64
CA VAL A 58 22.63 3.11 8.48
C VAL A 58 23.54 3.24 9.69
N GLY A 59 22.99 3.12 10.91
CA GLY A 59 23.78 3.15 12.15
C GLY A 59 24.77 1.99 12.29
N ALA A 60 24.51 0.87 11.62
CA ALA A 60 25.41 -0.28 11.56
C ALA A 60 26.40 -0.25 10.39
N THR A 61 26.34 0.78 9.53
CA THR A 61 27.12 0.88 8.29
C THR A 61 28.29 1.86 8.46
N PRO A 62 29.48 1.57 7.89
CA PRO A 62 30.60 2.52 7.82
C PRO A 62 30.19 3.87 7.18
N PRO A 63 30.75 5.02 7.61
CA PRO A 63 30.33 6.34 7.15
C PRO A 63 30.44 6.58 5.63
N ASP A 64 31.39 5.90 4.99
CA ASP A 64 31.63 5.92 3.55
C ASP A 64 30.53 5.21 2.75
N GLU A 65 29.93 4.15 3.30
CA GLU A 65 28.86 3.37 2.67
C GLU A 65 27.46 3.83 3.08
N ALA A 66 27.33 4.55 4.21
CA ALA A 66 26.05 4.96 4.78
C ALA A 66 25.12 5.68 3.78
N SER A 67 25.68 6.51 2.90
CA SER A 67 24.88 7.24 1.90
C SER A 67 24.31 6.34 0.80
N GLU A 68 25.01 5.25 0.47
CA GLU A 68 24.54 4.25 -0.48
C GLU A 68 23.42 3.43 0.16
N VAL A 69 23.61 2.95 1.39
CA VAL A 69 22.60 2.19 2.16
C VAL A 69 21.29 2.95 2.32
N VAL A 70 21.34 4.26 2.63
CA VAL A 70 20.13 5.11 2.66
C VAL A 70 19.42 5.08 1.30
N ALA A 71 20.16 5.25 0.20
CA ALA A 71 19.58 5.35 -1.13
C ALA A 71 18.95 4.01 -1.57
N THR A 72 19.62 2.88 -1.34
CA THR A 72 19.07 1.55 -1.64
C THR A 72 17.86 1.23 -0.79
N ALA A 73 17.89 1.55 0.51
CA ALA A 73 16.77 1.27 1.41
C ALA A 73 15.52 2.09 1.04
N LEU A 74 15.69 3.40 0.75
CA LEU A 74 14.59 4.24 0.27
C LEU A 74 14.07 3.78 -1.10
N GLY A 75 14.96 3.37 -2.00
CA GLY A 75 14.58 2.80 -3.30
C GLY A 75 13.74 1.53 -3.13
N ALA A 76 14.19 0.60 -2.29
CA ALA A 76 13.47 -0.63 -1.98
C ALA A 76 12.09 -0.35 -1.37
N LEU A 77 12.00 0.62 -0.45
CA LEU A 77 10.73 1.02 0.14
C LEU A 77 9.73 1.49 -0.93
N ALA A 78 10.13 2.41 -1.81
CA ALA A 78 9.24 2.88 -2.87
C ALA A 78 8.83 1.79 -3.86
N VAL A 79 9.76 0.92 -4.26
CA VAL A 79 9.43 -0.23 -5.11
C VAL A 79 8.41 -1.12 -4.41
N GLY A 80 8.58 -1.39 -3.11
CA GLY A 80 7.64 -2.16 -2.30
C GLY A 80 6.25 -1.53 -2.26
N ILE A 81 6.15 -0.21 -2.09
CA ILE A 81 4.87 0.51 -2.10
C ILE A 81 4.21 0.44 -3.47
N VAL A 82 4.97 0.66 -4.55
CA VAL A 82 4.45 0.56 -5.92
C VAL A 82 3.96 -0.85 -6.21
N ALA A 83 4.73 -1.88 -5.85
CA ALA A 83 4.33 -3.28 -6.02
C ALA A 83 3.09 -3.62 -5.20
N TYR A 84 3.00 -3.11 -3.96
CA TYR A 84 1.85 -3.32 -3.10
C TYR A 84 0.59 -2.68 -3.68
N VAL A 85 0.66 -1.44 -4.15
CA VAL A 85 -0.47 -0.74 -4.79
C VAL A 85 -0.85 -1.41 -6.11
N ALA A 86 0.12 -1.86 -6.91
CA ALA A 86 -0.13 -2.45 -8.22
C ALA A 86 -0.82 -3.83 -8.13
N CYS A 87 -0.44 -4.67 -7.17
CA CYS A 87 -1.03 -6.01 -7.04
C CYS A 87 -1.04 -6.60 -5.62
N GLY A 88 -0.16 -6.14 -4.72
CA GLY A 88 -0.08 -6.70 -3.35
C GLY A 88 -1.37 -6.56 -2.56
N PHE A 89 -2.03 -5.40 -2.66
CA PHE A 89 -3.33 -5.17 -2.02
C PHE A 89 -4.40 -6.15 -2.51
N ALA A 90 -4.41 -6.44 -3.82
CA ALA A 90 -5.33 -7.43 -4.40
C ALA A 90 -5.03 -8.86 -3.93
N PHE A 91 -3.75 -9.22 -3.77
CA PHE A 91 -3.39 -10.53 -3.24
C PHE A 91 -3.69 -10.68 -1.75
N GLU A 92 -3.51 -9.62 -0.95
CA GLU A 92 -3.77 -9.65 0.50
C GLU A 92 -5.26 -9.64 0.81
N PHE A 93 -6.04 -8.81 0.11
CA PHE A 93 -7.43 -8.52 0.47
C PHE A 93 -8.47 -8.91 -0.59
N GLY A 94 -8.07 -9.41 -1.76
CA GLY A 94 -8.98 -9.74 -2.87
C GLY A 94 -10.05 -10.79 -2.54
N GLY A 95 -9.83 -11.65 -1.56
CA GLY A 95 -10.81 -12.65 -1.12
C GLY A 95 -11.73 -12.20 0.02
N LEU A 96 -11.54 -11.01 0.61
CA LEU A 96 -12.28 -10.61 1.80
C LEU A 96 -13.78 -10.47 1.58
N GLY A 97 -14.18 -9.93 0.43
CA GLY A 97 -15.60 -9.70 0.12
C GLY A 97 -16.43 -10.99 -0.05
N LEU A 98 -15.78 -12.15 -0.27
CA LEU A 98 -16.46 -13.45 -0.31
C LEU A 98 -16.75 -14.05 1.07
N ARG A 99 -15.99 -13.61 2.09
CA ARG A 99 -16.03 -14.17 3.45
C ARG A 99 -16.74 -13.25 4.44
N VAL A 100 -16.70 -11.94 4.19
CA VAL A 100 -17.19 -10.93 5.12
C VAL A 100 -18.31 -10.13 4.47
N ALA A 101 -19.52 -10.24 5.02
CA ALA A 101 -20.69 -9.47 4.58
C ALA A 101 -20.64 -8.04 5.14
N TRP A 102 -19.65 -7.25 4.72
CA TRP A 102 -19.52 -5.84 5.09
C TRP A 102 -19.87 -4.97 3.87
N PRO A 103 -20.91 -4.11 3.95
CA PRO A 103 -21.30 -3.22 2.85
C PRO A 103 -20.17 -2.41 2.22
N GLY A 104 -19.19 -1.95 3.02
CA GLY A 104 -18.05 -1.17 2.52
C GLY A 104 -17.00 -1.96 1.74
N LEU A 105 -17.12 -3.30 1.66
CA LEU A 105 -16.27 -4.16 0.84
C LEU A 105 -16.98 -4.64 -0.44
N ALA A 106 -18.21 -4.20 -0.70
CA ALA A 106 -18.96 -4.62 -1.89
C ALA A 106 -18.22 -4.27 -3.20
N GLY A 107 -17.54 -3.12 -3.24
CA GLY A 107 -16.70 -2.73 -4.39
C GLY A 107 -15.43 -3.58 -4.57
N LEU A 108 -14.93 -4.22 -3.50
CA LEU A 108 -13.78 -5.12 -3.61
C LEU A 108 -14.13 -6.47 -4.28
N VAL A 109 -15.40 -6.74 -4.56
CA VAL A 109 -15.83 -7.99 -5.21
C VAL A 109 -16.11 -7.71 -6.69
N ALA A 110 -15.15 -8.02 -7.55
CA ALA A 110 -15.36 -8.16 -8.98
C ALA A 110 -15.43 -9.64 -9.32
N GLU A 111 -16.63 -10.17 -9.53
CA GLU A 111 -16.82 -11.53 -10.02
C GLU A 111 -16.99 -11.48 -11.54
N TRP A 112 -16.07 -12.10 -12.27
CA TRP A 112 -16.23 -12.35 -13.70
C TRP A 112 -16.21 -13.85 -13.96
N SER A 113 -17.26 -14.37 -14.56
CA SER A 113 -17.32 -15.76 -15.02
C SER A 113 -17.67 -15.79 -16.52
N PRO A 114 -16.87 -16.44 -17.39
CA PRO A 114 -17.24 -16.67 -18.78
C PRO A 114 -18.34 -17.74 -18.93
N LEU A 115 -18.63 -18.51 -17.88
CA LEU A 115 -19.67 -19.54 -17.86
C LEU A 115 -20.81 -19.10 -16.93
N ASP A 116 -22.05 -19.37 -17.35
CA ASP A 116 -23.24 -19.13 -16.54
C ASP A 116 -23.10 -19.84 -15.18
N PRO A 117 -23.10 -19.11 -14.05
CA PRO A 117 -22.94 -19.69 -12.72
C PRO A 117 -24.06 -20.66 -12.34
N THR A 118 -25.17 -20.68 -13.09
CA THR A 118 -26.28 -21.64 -12.89
C THR A 118 -26.02 -23.01 -13.52
N LEU A 119 -24.99 -23.16 -14.36
CA LEU A 119 -24.72 -24.39 -15.14
C LEU A 119 -23.64 -25.32 -14.55
N GLY A 120 -23.09 -25.03 -13.37
CA GLY A 120 -22.14 -25.91 -12.66
C GLY A 120 -21.02 -25.15 -11.95
N LEU A 121 -19.93 -25.85 -11.57
CA LEU A 121 -18.67 -25.26 -11.05
C LEU A 121 -18.04 -24.38 -12.15
N GLY A 122 -18.60 -23.19 -12.34
CA GLY A 122 -18.10 -22.18 -13.25
C GLY A 122 -16.73 -21.72 -12.79
N TRP A 123 -15.79 -21.66 -13.73
CA TRP A 123 -14.51 -21.00 -13.50
C TRP A 123 -14.76 -19.50 -13.51
N GLY A 124 -14.61 -18.84 -12.36
CA GLY A 124 -14.69 -17.39 -12.25
C GLY A 124 -13.33 -16.79 -11.90
N ALA A 125 -13.02 -15.63 -12.48
CA ALA A 125 -11.99 -14.74 -11.96
C ALA A 125 -12.63 -13.85 -10.90
N ILE A 126 -12.04 -13.84 -9.70
CA ILE A 126 -12.40 -12.92 -8.64
C ILE A 126 -11.28 -11.88 -8.56
N GLY A 127 -11.64 -10.62 -8.76
CA GLY A 127 -10.74 -9.49 -8.72
C GLY A 127 -11.28 -8.38 -7.83
N LEU A 128 -10.48 -7.33 -7.67
CA LEU A 128 -10.92 -6.08 -7.07
C LEU A 128 -11.49 -5.17 -8.16
N GLN A 129 -12.65 -4.56 -7.91
CA GLN A 129 -13.11 -3.41 -8.71
C GLN A 129 -12.67 -2.14 -7.99
N GLY A 130 -11.90 -1.30 -8.67
CA GLY A 130 -11.45 0.01 -8.19
C GLY A 130 -12.02 1.11 -9.05
#